data_AF-A0A956IGK9-F1
#
_entry.id   AF-A0A956IGK9-F1
#
_cell.length_a   1.000
_cell.length_b   1.000
_cell.length_c   1.000
_cell.angle_alpha   90.00
_cell.angle_beta   90.00
_cell.angle_gamma   90.00
#
_symmetry.space_group_name_H-M   'P 1'
#
loop_
_entity.id
_entity.type
_entity.pdbx_description
1 polymer ?
#
loop_
_entity_poly.entity_id
_entity_poly.type
_entity_poly.pdbx_seq_one_letter_code
_entity_poly.pdbx_strand_id
1 'polypeptide(L)'
;MMMRTWMGLAGVAALALVTVAACGGDDEGSGGSGGSGTGTNTGTGTGTNTGTGTGTNTGTNTGTGTGGGDPPLDCATYCDLVDTNCTGDNQQYTNKQICMDVCEAFDPGTKGTGMTASGENTLGCRIYHANDPAAADPATHCTHAGPGGDGQCGTNCEGFCTIQETVCGFGGVDNNQFVDMAACMAACAMMDTSVKYNTSQVTSTNEAFACHMYHLQVAADSTMAGAASTHCPHTDPTDMGAGQPCSQ
;
A
#
# COMPACT_ATOMS: atom_id res chain seq x y z
N MET A 1 -35.06 32.36 22.10
CA MET A 1 -34.29 33.37 21.34
C MET A 1 -33.25 33.96 22.27
N MET A 2 -32.04 33.38 22.29
CA MET A 2 -30.90 33.92 23.02
C MET A 2 -29.80 34.17 22.00
N MET A 3 -29.58 35.46 21.71
CA MET A 3 -28.46 35.97 20.93
C MET A 3 -27.17 35.75 21.73
N ARG A 4 -26.22 35.01 21.15
CA ARG A 4 -24.84 34.93 21.63
C ARG A 4 -23.94 35.71 20.68
N THR A 5 -23.36 36.76 21.25
CA THR A 5 -22.52 37.79 20.65
C THR A 5 -21.20 37.21 20.16
N TRP A 6 -20.84 37.55 18.93
CA TRP A 6 -19.54 37.28 18.32
C TRP A 6 -18.51 38.30 18.83
N MET A 7 -17.34 37.83 19.27
CA MET A 7 -16.15 38.66 19.47
C MET A 7 -15.03 38.06 18.61
N GLY A 8 -14.70 38.77 17.54
CA GLY A 8 -13.56 38.47 16.69
C GLY A 8 -12.25 38.89 17.36
N LEU A 9 -11.22 38.08 17.19
CA LEU A 9 -9.83 38.49 17.34
C LEU A 9 -9.14 38.34 15.98
N ALA A 10 -8.80 39.49 15.38
CA ALA A 10 -7.87 39.57 14.28
C ALA A 10 -6.44 39.45 14.84
N GLY A 11 -5.76 38.35 14.49
CA GLY A 11 -4.36 38.09 14.85
C GLY A 11 -3.43 38.38 13.67
N VAL A 12 -2.49 39.29 13.91
CA VAL A 12 -1.51 39.91 13.01
C VAL A 12 -0.57 38.90 12.33
N ALA A 13 -0.29 39.16 11.05
CA ALA A 13 0.69 38.49 10.21
C ALA A 13 2.15 38.76 10.61
N ALA A 14 3.01 37.75 10.54
CA ALA A 14 4.47 37.90 10.53
C ALA A 14 5.04 37.08 9.36
N LEU A 15 5.40 37.78 8.29
CA LEU A 15 6.06 37.25 7.10
C LEU A 15 7.58 37.26 7.36
N ALA A 16 8.19 36.10 7.57
CA ALA A 16 9.64 35.96 7.65
C ALA A 16 10.18 35.48 6.30
N LEU A 17 10.80 36.39 5.55
CA LEU A 17 11.64 36.07 4.40
C LEU A 17 12.94 35.42 4.91
N VAL A 18 13.22 34.18 4.48
CA VAL A 18 14.53 33.56 4.61
C VAL A 18 15.11 33.40 3.21
N THR A 19 16.12 34.21 2.89
CA THR A 19 16.97 34.06 1.72
C THR A 19 18.17 33.19 2.10
N VAL A 20 18.25 31.97 1.56
CA VAL A 20 19.47 31.16 1.60
C VAL A 20 20.16 31.24 0.24
N ALA A 21 21.44 31.57 0.30
CA ALA A 21 22.35 31.71 -0.82
C ALA A 21 23.35 30.54 -0.87
N ALA A 22 23.92 30.35 -2.07
CA ALA A 22 25.21 29.70 -2.39
C ALA A 22 25.21 28.15 -2.45
N CYS A 23 25.45 27.58 -3.65
CA CYS A 23 26.72 27.10 -4.25
C CYS A 23 26.84 25.57 -4.01
N GLY A 24 27.19 24.69 -4.95
CA GLY A 24 28.05 24.74 -6.13
C GLY A 24 28.93 23.49 -6.00
N GLY A 25 28.86 22.56 -6.96
CA GLY A 25 29.60 21.30 -6.90
C GLY A 25 29.33 20.43 -8.13
N ASP A 26 30.19 20.60 -9.12
CA ASP A 26 30.30 19.77 -10.32
C ASP A 26 30.96 18.44 -9.97
N ASP A 27 30.33 17.30 -10.29
CA ASP A 27 30.98 15.98 -10.23
C ASP A 27 30.91 15.31 -11.61
N GLU A 28 32.07 15.29 -12.28
CA GLU A 28 32.33 14.55 -13.51
C GLU A 28 32.56 13.06 -13.20
N GLY A 29 31.62 12.20 -13.59
CA GLY A 29 31.67 10.75 -13.39
C GLY A 29 31.84 9.95 -14.69
N SER A 30 33.10 9.84 -15.14
CA SER A 30 33.73 8.78 -15.94
C SER A 30 32.87 7.78 -16.75
N GLY A 31 33.09 7.81 -18.08
CA GLY A 31 32.57 6.84 -19.04
C GLY A 31 33.08 5.41 -18.84
N GLY A 32 32.14 4.46 -18.78
CA GLY A 32 32.39 3.04 -18.98
C GLY A 32 32.25 2.70 -20.46
N SER A 33 33.36 2.44 -21.14
CA SER A 33 33.38 1.88 -22.49
C SER A 33 32.87 0.44 -22.47
N GLY A 34 31.61 0.24 -22.89
CA GLY A 34 31.10 -1.09 -23.25
C GLY A 34 31.80 -1.57 -24.52
N GLY A 35 32.76 -2.47 -24.37
CA GLY A 35 33.42 -3.13 -25.49
C GLY A 35 32.42 -3.97 -26.28
N SER A 36 32.09 -3.54 -27.50
CA SER A 36 31.30 -4.31 -28.45
C SER A 36 32.24 -5.29 -29.17
N GLY A 37 32.24 -6.54 -28.72
CA GLY A 37 32.95 -7.63 -29.37
C GLY A 37 32.03 -8.39 -30.32
N THR A 38 32.26 -8.30 -31.62
CA THR A 38 31.65 -9.17 -32.62
C THR A 38 32.45 -10.47 -32.73
N GLY A 39 32.05 -11.49 -31.97
CA GLY A 39 32.59 -12.85 -32.08
C GLY A 39 31.69 -13.73 -32.95
N THR A 40 32.20 -14.24 -34.06
CA THR A 40 31.55 -15.28 -34.86
C THR A 40 32.06 -16.64 -34.38
N ASN A 41 31.34 -17.27 -33.44
CA ASN A 41 31.66 -18.64 -33.01
C ASN A 41 30.66 -19.62 -33.62
N THR A 42 31.13 -20.43 -34.56
CA THR A 42 30.44 -21.65 -35.00
C THR A 42 30.89 -22.79 -34.09
N GLY A 43 30.12 -23.05 -33.03
CA GLY A 43 30.39 -24.13 -32.10
C GLY A 43 29.10 -24.79 -31.63
N THR A 44 28.96 -26.09 -31.84
CA THR A 44 28.01 -26.94 -31.13
C THR A 44 28.56 -27.22 -29.74
N GLY A 45 28.05 -26.51 -28.74
CA GLY A 45 28.38 -26.72 -27.33
C GLY A 45 27.17 -26.43 -26.44
N THR A 46 26.97 -27.29 -25.43
CA THR A 46 26.06 -27.03 -24.30
C THR A 46 26.75 -26.09 -23.32
N GLY A 47 26.42 -24.80 -23.39
CA GLY A 47 26.93 -23.78 -22.48
C GLY A 47 25.81 -22.89 -21.96
N THR A 48 25.83 -22.59 -20.67
CA THR A 48 24.98 -21.61 -20.00
C THR A 48 25.58 -20.22 -20.24
N ASN A 49 25.08 -19.49 -21.23
CA ASN A 49 25.50 -18.11 -21.50
C ASN A 49 24.48 -17.12 -20.93
N THR A 50 24.94 -16.24 -20.05
CA THR A 50 24.22 -15.03 -19.63
C THR A 50 24.70 -13.88 -20.52
N GLY A 51 23.94 -13.57 -21.57
CA GLY A 51 24.27 -12.48 -22.49
C GLY A 51 23.04 -11.94 -23.21
N THR A 52 22.88 -10.62 -23.22
CA THR A 52 21.88 -9.87 -23.98
C THR A 52 22.37 -9.66 -25.41
N GLY A 53 21.89 -10.49 -26.34
CA GLY A 53 22.20 -10.38 -27.77
C GLY A 53 20.94 -10.51 -28.64
N THR A 54 20.77 -9.62 -29.60
CA THR A 54 19.78 -9.68 -30.67
C THR A 54 20.30 -10.59 -31.79
N GLY A 55 20.00 -11.89 -31.69
CA GLY A 55 20.31 -12.87 -32.73
C GLY A 55 19.04 -13.51 -33.30
N THR A 56 18.89 -13.50 -34.62
CA THR A 56 17.82 -14.20 -35.34
C THR A 56 18.21 -15.67 -35.52
N ASN A 57 17.87 -16.52 -34.56
CA ASN A 57 18.08 -17.97 -34.68
C ASN A 57 16.76 -18.71 -34.91
N THR A 58 16.71 -19.50 -35.99
CA THR A 58 15.69 -20.53 -36.23
C THR A 58 16.19 -21.84 -35.61
N GLY A 59 15.93 -22.03 -34.31
CA GLY A 59 16.24 -23.27 -33.60
C GLY A 59 15.15 -23.57 -32.57
N THR A 60 14.66 -24.80 -32.56
CA THR A 60 13.69 -25.29 -31.58
C THR A 60 14.41 -25.57 -30.26
N ASN A 61 14.60 -24.53 -29.45
CA ASN A 61 15.10 -24.68 -28.09
C ASN A 61 13.91 -24.83 -27.12
N THR A 62 13.77 -25.99 -26.50
CA THR A 62 13.02 -26.16 -25.25
C THR A 62 13.90 -25.69 -24.10
N GLY A 63 14.06 -24.37 -23.98
CA GLY A 63 14.65 -23.75 -22.80
C GLY A 63 13.55 -23.42 -21.80
N THR A 64 13.59 -24.00 -20.60
CA THR A 64 12.96 -23.38 -19.42
C THR A 64 13.75 -22.12 -19.10
N GLY A 65 13.40 -21.02 -19.73
CA GLY A 65 13.87 -19.72 -19.31
C GLY A 65 13.27 -19.40 -17.95
N THR A 66 14.10 -19.22 -16.93
CA THR A 66 13.80 -18.34 -15.79
C THR A 66 13.78 -16.90 -16.29
N GLY A 67 12.83 -16.60 -17.17
CA GLY A 67 12.43 -15.23 -17.42
C GLY A 67 11.74 -14.77 -16.14
N GLY A 68 12.44 -13.95 -15.35
CA GLY A 68 11.82 -13.16 -14.28
C GLY A 68 10.81 -12.23 -14.91
N GLY A 69 9.62 -12.75 -15.18
CA GLY A 69 8.46 -11.94 -15.49
C GLY A 69 7.92 -11.38 -14.20
N ASP A 70 7.51 -10.12 -14.23
CA ASP A 70 6.79 -9.52 -13.12
C ASP A 70 5.61 -10.43 -12.72
N PRO A 71 5.32 -10.55 -11.41
CA PRO A 71 4.18 -11.33 -10.95
C PRO A 71 2.88 -10.92 -11.67
N PRO A 72 1.90 -11.80 -11.80
CA PRO A 72 0.57 -11.41 -12.27
C PRO A 72 0.00 -10.26 -11.42
N LEU A 73 -0.72 -9.34 -12.07
CA LEU A 73 -1.30 -8.18 -11.41
C LEU A 73 -2.75 -8.50 -11.07
N ASP A 74 -2.93 -9.33 -10.05
CA ASP A 74 -4.23 -9.79 -9.58
C ASP A 74 -4.21 -10.07 -8.07
N CYS A 75 -5.40 -10.14 -7.48
CA CYS A 75 -5.57 -10.34 -6.04
C CYS A 75 -5.07 -11.69 -5.56
N ALA A 76 -5.20 -12.74 -6.37
CA ALA A 76 -4.72 -14.06 -6.00
C ALA A 76 -3.21 -14.04 -5.77
N THR A 77 -2.46 -13.45 -6.70
CA THR A 77 -1.01 -13.29 -6.59
C THR A 77 -0.62 -12.43 -5.39
N TYR A 78 -1.28 -11.28 -5.22
CA TYR A 78 -1.04 -10.41 -4.07
C TYR A 78 -1.23 -11.13 -2.74
N CYS A 79 -2.38 -11.79 -2.56
CA CYS A 79 -2.70 -12.45 -1.31
C CYS A 79 -1.85 -13.69 -1.05
N ASP A 80 -1.44 -14.43 -2.09
CA ASP A 80 -0.47 -15.52 -1.94
C ASP A 80 0.90 -15.00 -1.47
N LEU A 81 1.36 -13.87 -2.00
CA LEU A 81 2.63 -13.25 -1.60
C LEU A 81 2.58 -12.73 -0.17
N VAL A 82 1.51 -12.02 0.20
CA VAL A 82 1.32 -11.52 1.58
C VAL A 82 1.22 -12.68 2.56
N ASP A 83 0.43 -13.72 2.29
CA ASP A 83 0.33 -14.89 3.17
C ASP A 83 1.67 -15.62 3.32
N THR A 84 2.50 -15.62 2.27
CA THR A 84 3.81 -16.28 2.29
C THR A 84 4.85 -15.49 3.07
N ASN A 85 4.95 -14.18 2.81
CA ASN A 85 6.07 -13.36 3.28
C ASN A 85 5.74 -12.52 4.52
N CYS A 86 4.46 -12.21 4.75
CA CYS A 86 3.99 -11.35 5.84
C CYS A 86 3.24 -12.19 6.89
N THR A 87 4.00 -12.84 7.76
CA THR A 87 3.48 -13.71 8.82
C THR A 87 3.91 -13.24 10.21
N GLY A 88 3.33 -13.84 11.27
CA GLY A 88 3.64 -13.48 12.66
C GLY A 88 3.36 -12.00 12.94
N ASP A 89 4.34 -11.31 13.53
CA ASP A 89 4.23 -9.88 13.85
C ASP A 89 4.10 -8.97 12.60
N ASN A 90 4.33 -9.50 11.40
CA ASN A 90 4.21 -8.78 10.14
C ASN A 90 2.92 -9.13 9.38
N GLN A 91 2.05 -9.96 9.96
CA GLN A 91 0.81 -10.38 9.30
C GLN A 91 -0.10 -9.18 9.01
N GLN A 92 -0.52 -9.06 7.75
CA GLN A 92 -1.34 -7.95 7.27
C GLN A 92 -2.83 -8.28 7.13
N TYR A 93 -3.18 -9.55 7.05
CA TYR A 93 -4.58 -10.01 7.00
C TYR A 93 -4.75 -11.24 7.89
N THR A 94 -5.87 -11.32 8.61
CA THR A 94 -6.10 -12.44 9.53
C THR A 94 -6.37 -13.74 8.78
N ASN A 95 -6.86 -13.64 7.55
CA ASN A 95 -7.01 -14.75 6.63
C ASN A 95 -6.96 -14.28 5.16
N LYS A 96 -6.74 -15.24 4.26
CA LYS A 96 -6.64 -15.00 2.81
C LYS A 96 -7.91 -14.40 2.20
N GLN A 97 -9.09 -14.77 2.69
CA GLN A 97 -10.34 -14.30 2.12
C GLN A 97 -10.55 -12.80 2.37
N ILE A 98 -10.24 -12.31 3.57
CA ILE A 98 -10.23 -10.87 3.84
C ILE A 98 -9.23 -10.15 2.93
N CYS A 99 -8.05 -10.73 2.69
CA CYS A 99 -7.11 -10.15 1.73
C CYS A 99 -7.73 -10.04 0.33
N MET A 100 -8.40 -11.09 -0.15
CA MET A 100 -9.06 -11.08 -1.46
C MET A 100 -10.15 -10.02 -1.53
N ASP A 101 -11.01 -9.95 -0.52
CA ASP A 101 -12.15 -9.01 -0.48
C ASP A 101 -11.66 -7.55 -0.40
N VAL A 102 -10.60 -7.28 0.37
CA VAL A 102 -9.97 -5.95 0.45
C VAL A 102 -9.23 -5.58 -0.82
N CYS A 103 -8.57 -6.55 -1.46
CA CYS A 103 -7.78 -6.31 -2.66
C CYS A 103 -8.61 -5.77 -3.82
N GLU A 104 -9.88 -6.18 -3.93
CA GLU A 104 -10.79 -5.71 -4.97
C GLU A 104 -11.05 -4.20 -4.93
N ALA A 105 -10.76 -3.53 -3.81
CA ALA A 105 -10.88 -2.08 -3.69
C ALA A 105 -9.75 -1.30 -4.41
N PHE A 106 -8.58 -1.92 -4.62
CA PHE A 106 -7.42 -1.21 -5.16
C PHE A 106 -7.44 -1.18 -6.69
N ASP A 107 -7.08 -0.02 -7.26
CA ASP A 107 -6.75 0.04 -8.68
C ASP A 107 -5.58 -0.92 -8.95
N PRO A 108 -5.70 -1.86 -9.91
CA PRO A 108 -4.60 -2.73 -10.28
C PRO A 108 -3.31 -1.94 -10.60
N GLY A 109 -3.45 -0.76 -11.21
CA GLY A 109 -2.37 0.01 -11.81
C GLY A 109 -1.95 -0.58 -13.15
N THR A 110 -0.80 -0.12 -13.66
CA THR A 110 -0.23 -0.63 -14.91
C THR A 110 0.96 -1.54 -14.59
N LYS A 111 1.05 -2.72 -15.22
CA LYS A 111 2.23 -3.60 -15.07
C LYS A 111 3.52 -2.86 -15.42
N GLY A 112 4.60 -3.13 -14.68
CA GLY A 112 5.88 -2.45 -14.79
C GLY A 112 5.90 -1.07 -14.13
N THR A 113 5.05 -0.12 -14.54
CA THR A 113 5.09 1.25 -13.99
C THR A 113 4.34 1.43 -12.68
N GLY A 114 3.41 0.55 -12.36
CA GLY A 114 2.68 0.51 -11.08
C GLY A 114 3.31 -0.41 -10.05
N MET A 115 4.30 -1.22 -10.43
CA MET A 115 5.08 -2.09 -9.53
C MET A 115 6.38 -1.39 -9.13
N THR A 116 6.25 -0.31 -8.37
CA THR A 116 7.37 0.55 -7.99
C THR A 116 7.66 0.45 -6.49
N ALA A 117 8.88 0.83 -6.10
CA ALA A 117 9.31 0.88 -4.70
C ALA A 117 8.65 2.02 -3.89
N SER A 118 8.03 2.96 -4.59
CA SER A 118 7.18 4.01 -4.05
C SER A 118 6.21 4.38 -5.16
N GLY A 119 4.92 4.45 -4.88
CA GLY A 119 3.91 4.58 -5.92
C GLY A 119 2.57 5.07 -5.42
N GLU A 120 1.66 5.17 -6.37
CA GLU A 120 0.24 5.44 -6.12
C GLU A 120 -0.39 4.28 -5.32
N ASN A 121 -1.54 4.54 -4.70
CA ASN A 121 -2.34 3.54 -3.98
C ASN A 121 -2.90 2.48 -4.96
N THR A 122 -2.06 1.52 -5.34
CA THR A 122 -2.34 0.52 -6.37
C THR A 122 -1.97 -0.88 -5.91
N LEU A 123 -2.64 -1.89 -6.46
CA LEU A 123 -2.32 -3.29 -6.24
C LEU A 123 -0.91 -3.64 -6.72
N GLY A 124 -0.46 -3.06 -7.83
CA GLY A 124 0.90 -3.27 -8.36
C GLY A 124 1.99 -2.92 -7.35
N CYS A 125 1.85 -1.78 -6.68
CA CYS A 125 2.82 -1.33 -5.67
C CYS A 125 2.82 -2.31 -4.49
N ARG A 126 1.63 -2.76 -4.07
CA ARG A 126 1.47 -3.72 -2.97
C ARG A 126 2.08 -5.08 -3.30
N ILE A 127 1.91 -5.56 -4.53
CA ILE A 127 2.57 -6.79 -5.02
C ILE A 127 4.08 -6.65 -5.02
N TYR A 128 4.62 -5.49 -5.45
CA TYR A 128 6.06 -5.24 -5.40
C TYR A 128 6.59 -5.41 -3.97
N HIS A 129 5.94 -4.77 -2.99
CA HIS A 129 6.37 -4.87 -1.60
C HIS A 129 6.12 -6.24 -0.98
N ALA A 130 5.06 -6.96 -1.37
CA ALA A 130 4.74 -8.29 -0.87
C ALA A 130 5.66 -9.39 -1.43
N ASN A 131 6.39 -9.14 -2.53
CA ASN A 131 7.24 -10.13 -3.19
C ASN A 131 8.66 -10.20 -2.58
N ASP A 132 9.71 -10.14 -3.40
CA ASP A 132 11.11 -10.25 -2.97
C ASP A 132 11.51 -9.28 -1.83
N PRO A 133 11.02 -8.02 -1.77
CA PRO A 133 11.30 -7.12 -0.66
C PRO A 133 10.78 -7.66 0.68
N ALA A 134 9.52 -8.08 0.78
CA ALA A 134 9.00 -8.68 2.03
C ALA A 134 9.65 -10.02 2.33
N ALA A 135 10.05 -10.81 1.34
CA ALA A 135 10.81 -12.04 1.59
C ALA A 135 12.18 -11.76 2.24
N ALA A 136 12.80 -10.62 1.91
CA ALA A 136 14.11 -10.22 2.43
C ALA A 136 14.04 -9.44 3.76
N ASP A 137 13.07 -8.52 3.89
CA ASP A 137 12.83 -7.71 5.09
C ASP A 137 11.32 -7.51 5.32
N PRO A 138 10.65 -8.50 5.94
CA PRO A 138 9.22 -8.44 6.21
C PRO A 138 8.84 -7.25 7.10
N ALA A 139 9.70 -6.88 8.06
CA ALA A 139 9.40 -5.84 9.04
C ALA A 139 9.21 -4.46 8.40
N THR A 140 10.00 -4.16 7.37
CA THR A 140 9.87 -2.91 6.60
C THR A 140 8.79 -3.01 5.53
N HIS A 141 8.75 -4.11 4.78
CA HIS A 141 7.97 -4.13 3.54
C HIS A 141 6.53 -4.61 3.70
N CYS A 142 6.21 -5.36 4.75
CA CYS A 142 4.84 -5.83 4.94
C CYS A 142 3.86 -4.72 5.26
N THR A 143 4.26 -3.67 5.98
CA THR A 143 3.39 -2.51 6.25
C THR A 143 3.09 -1.70 4.98
N HIS A 144 4.03 -1.69 4.03
CA HIS A 144 3.85 -1.07 2.72
C HIS A 144 2.93 -1.91 1.82
N ALA A 145 3.07 -3.24 1.87
CA ALA A 145 2.22 -4.16 1.14
C ALA A 145 0.78 -4.16 1.68
N GLY A 146 0.62 -4.13 3.00
CA GLY A 146 -0.65 -4.22 3.70
C GLY A 146 -1.59 -3.03 3.48
N PRO A 147 -2.86 -3.15 3.88
CA PRO A 147 -3.98 -2.37 3.34
C PRO A 147 -3.84 -0.84 3.46
N GLY A 148 -3.13 -0.35 4.47
CA GLY A 148 -2.85 1.08 4.62
C GLY A 148 -1.86 1.64 3.60
N GLY A 149 -0.88 0.86 3.13
CA GLY A 149 0.16 1.33 2.20
C GLY A 149 1.29 2.13 2.85
N ASP A 150 1.11 2.57 4.10
CA ASP A 150 2.11 3.15 5.00
C ASP A 150 3.03 4.24 4.40
N GLY A 151 2.49 4.99 3.44
CA GLY A 151 3.17 6.08 2.74
C GLY A 151 3.99 5.64 1.52
N GLN A 152 4.16 4.34 1.26
CA GLN A 152 4.89 3.83 0.10
C GLN A 152 3.98 3.46 -1.07
N CYS A 153 2.85 2.81 -0.78
CA CYS A 153 1.81 2.52 -1.77
C CYS A 153 0.58 3.38 -1.50
N GLY A 154 0.79 4.69 -1.52
CA GLY A 154 -0.14 5.67 -0.95
C GLY A 154 0.00 5.81 0.56
N THR A 155 -0.60 6.87 1.09
CA THR A 155 -0.73 7.13 2.52
C THR A 155 -1.69 6.15 3.18
N ASN A 156 -1.55 5.97 4.50
CA ASN A 156 -2.47 5.17 5.31
C ASN A 156 -3.95 5.56 5.08
N CYS A 157 -4.23 6.85 4.92
CA CYS A 157 -5.58 7.33 4.67
C CYS A 157 -6.08 7.08 3.26
N GLU A 158 -5.22 7.15 2.24
CA GLU A 158 -5.61 6.75 0.88
C GLU A 158 -5.99 5.26 0.84
N GLY A 159 -5.16 4.39 1.41
CA GLY A 159 -5.46 2.96 1.51
C GLY A 159 -6.77 2.69 2.25
N PHE A 160 -6.92 3.28 3.45
CA PHE A 160 -8.10 3.13 4.28
C PHE A 160 -9.37 3.64 3.60
N CYS A 161 -9.37 4.86 3.07
CA CYS A 161 -10.58 5.45 2.51
C CYS A 161 -10.99 4.82 1.17
N THR A 162 -10.04 4.30 0.38
CA THR A 162 -10.35 3.47 -0.79
C THR A 162 -11.10 2.19 -0.38
N ILE A 163 -10.62 1.47 0.64
CA ILE A 163 -11.29 0.26 1.12
C ILE A 163 -12.65 0.60 1.75
N GLN A 164 -12.72 1.68 2.52
CA GLN A 164 -13.96 2.15 3.16
C GLN A 164 -15.06 2.42 2.12
N GLU A 165 -14.73 3.09 1.02
CA GLU A 165 -15.69 3.37 -0.05
C GLU A 165 -16.25 2.07 -0.65
N THR A 166 -15.39 1.07 -0.88
CA THR A 166 -15.80 -0.21 -1.46
C THR A 166 -16.60 -1.06 -0.48
N VAL A 167 -16.17 -1.16 0.77
CA VAL A 167 -16.71 -2.11 1.77
C VAL A 167 -17.94 -1.55 2.48
N CYS A 168 -17.88 -0.28 2.88
CA CYS A 168 -18.89 0.36 3.72
C CYS A 168 -19.65 1.49 3.02
N GLY A 169 -19.19 1.92 1.84
CA GLY A 169 -19.82 2.99 1.06
C GLY A 169 -19.62 4.40 1.63
N PHE A 170 -20.13 5.37 0.87
CA PHE A 170 -20.28 6.79 1.24
C PHE A 170 -21.72 7.27 1.01
N GLY A 171 -22.06 8.46 1.50
CA GLY A 171 -23.27 9.18 1.08
C GLY A 171 -24.63 8.61 1.54
N GLY A 172 -24.65 7.83 2.63
CA GLY A 172 -25.91 7.42 3.29
C GLY A 172 -26.52 6.11 2.80
N VAL A 173 -25.70 5.23 2.21
CA VAL A 173 -26.03 3.80 2.12
C VAL A 173 -25.95 3.15 3.51
N ASP A 174 -26.58 1.98 3.68
CA ASP A 174 -26.46 1.21 4.92
C ASP A 174 -24.98 0.98 5.25
N ASN A 175 -24.61 1.15 6.52
CA ASN A 175 -23.24 1.01 7.05
C ASN A 175 -22.25 2.13 6.68
N ASN A 176 -22.68 3.18 6.00
CA ASN A 176 -21.83 4.32 5.71
C ASN A 176 -21.47 5.12 6.97
N GLN A 177 -20.18 5.46 7.10
CA GLN A 177 -19.66 6.33 8.14
C GLN A 177 -19.35 7.75 7.67
N PHE A 178 -19.05 7.93 6.39
CA PHE A 178 -18.52 9.19 5.87
C PHE A 178 -19.41 9.74 4.74
N VAL A 179 -19.65 11.04 4.71
CA VAL A 179 -20.49 11.62 3.65
C VAL A 179 -19.84 11.47 2.27
N ASP A 180 -18.51 11.57 2.19
CA ASP A 180 -17.72 11.44 0.99
C ASP A 180 -16.25 11.10 1.33
N MET A 181 -15.44 10.91 0.28
CA MET A 181 -14.00 10.67 0.39
C MET A 181 -13.27 11.77 1.16
N ALA A 182 -13.66 13.04 0.99
CA ALA A 182 -13.00 14.16 1.66
C ALA A 182 -13.22 14.11 3.17
N ALA A 183 -14.44 13.78 3.61
CA ALA A 183 -14.77 13.55 5.01
C ALA A 183 -14.02 12.34 5.59
N CYS A 184 -13.92 11.24 4.83
CA CYS A 184 -13.13 10.08 5.25
C CYS A 184 -11.65 10.46 5.47
N MET A 185 -11.03 11.15 4.51
CA MET A 185 -9.63 11.55 4.60
C MET A 185 -9.38 12.50 5.78
N ALA A 186 -10.31 13.44 6.03
CA ALA A 186 -10.22 14.34 7.17
C ALA A 186 -10.33 13.61 8.51
N ALA A 187 -11.22 12.61 8.61
CA ALA A 187 -11.36 11.79 9.81
C ALA A 187 -10.13 10.91 10.04
N CYS A 188 -9.66 10.22 9.00
CA CYS A 188 -8.47 9.38 9.07
C CYS A 188 -7.21 10.16 9.50
N ALA A 189 -7.05 11.41 9.05
CA ALA A 189 -5.92 12.24 9.43
C ALA A 189 -5.84 12.55 10.93
N MET A 190 -6.92 12.30 11.69
CA MET A 190 -6.94 12.44 13.16
C MET A 190 -6.49 11.18 13.89
N MET A 191 -6.38 10.04 13.22
CA MET A 191 -5.97 8.77 13.82
C MET A 191 -4.48 8.74 14.12
N ASP A 192 -4.09 8.12 15.23
CA ASP A 192 -2.69 7.90 15.58
C ASP A 192 -2.06 6.83 14.67
N THR A 193 -1.02 7.21 13.96
CA THR A 193 -0.24 6.36 13.04
C THR A 193 1.14 5.99 13.60
N SER A 194 1.41 6.34 14.87
CA SER A 194 2.64 5.94 15.56
C SER A 194 2.78 4.42 15.68
N VAL A 195 1.66 3.72 15.61
CA VAL A 195 1.50 2.28 15.66
C VAL A 195 1.24 1.75 14.24
N LYS A 196 2.21 1.00 13.69
CA LYS A 196 2.15 0.44 12.34
C LYS A 196 1.21 -0.74 12.27
N TYR A 197 0.29 -0.74 11.31
CA TYR A 197 -0.72 -1.79 11.22
C TYR A 197 -0.13 -3.19 11.03
N ASN A 198 -0.62 -4.12 11.84
CA ASN A 198 -0.58 -5.57 11.61
C ASN A 198 -1.82 -6.18 12.30
N THR A 199 -2.09 -7.46 12.05
CA THR A 199 -3.26 -8.16 12.63
C THR A 199 -3.15 -8.42 14.14
N SER A 200 -1.94 -8.32 14.70
CA SER A 200 -1.68 -8.57 16.13
C SER A 200 -1.93 -7.34 17.01
N GLN A 201 -2.10 -6.15 16.42
CA GLN A 201 -2.26 -4.87 17.14
C GLN A 201 -3.71 -4.46 17.42
N VAL A 202 -4.60 -5.46 17.55
CA VAL A 202 -5.98 -5.32 18.08
C VAL A 202 -6.03 -4.86 19.55
N THR A 203 -4.90 -4.65 20.21
CA THR A 203 -4.81 -4.10 21.57
C THR A 203 -4.62 -2.58 21.61
N SER A 204 -4.58 -1.93 20.44
CA SER A 204 -4.54 -0.47 20.36
C SER A 204 -5.85 0.15 20.86
N THR A 205 -5.80 1.42 21.25
CA THR A 205 -7.00 2.18 21.57
C THR A 205 -7.71 2.60 20.29
N ASN A 206 -8.98 2.97 20.39
CA ASN A 206 -9.79 3.45 19.27
C ASN A 206 -9.30 4.76 18.64
N GLU A 207 -8.23 5.40 19.13
CA GLU A 207 -7.58 6.50 18.42
C GLU A 207 -6.58 6.01 17.37
N ALA A 208 -6.12 4.77 17.47
CA ALA A 208 -5.09 4.26 16.57
C ALA A 208 -5.66 3.91 15.20
N PHE A 209 -4.95 4.31 14.14
CA PHE A 209 -5.24 3.90 12.77
C PHE A 209 -5.36 2.37 12.65
N ALA A 210 -4.49 1.65 13.38
CA ALA A 210 -4.48 0.20 13.35
C ALA A 210 -5.81 -0.41 13.80
N CYS A 211 -6.52 0.24 14.73
CA CYS A 211 -7.80 -0.25 15.20
C CYS A 211 -8.90 -0.11 14.14
N HIS A 212 -9.03 1.07 13.55
CA HIS A 212 -10.02 1.30 12.49
C HIS A 212 -9.76 0.44 11.26
N MET A 213 -8.49 0.26 10.91
CA MET A 213 -8.09 -0.61 9.80
C MET A 213 -8.42 -2.08 10.08
N TYR A 214 -8.34 -2.54 11.33
CA TYR A 214 -8.81 -3.88 11.72
C TYR A 214 -10.32 -4.02 11.50
N HIS A 215 -11.13 -3.08 12.00
CA HIS A 215 -12.58 -3.14 11.81
C HIS A 215 -12.98 -3.10 10.34
N LEU A 216 -12.32 -2.26 9.54
CA LEU A 216 -12.58 -2.19 8.11
C LEU A 216 -12.28 -3.51 7.39
N GLN A 217 -11.20 -4.19 7.78
CA GLN A 217 -10.89 -5.52 7.23
C GLN A 217 -11.89 -6.59 7.66
N VAL A 218 -12.30 -6.61 8.92
CA VAL A 218 -13.31 -7.58 9.36
C VAL A 218 -14.65 -7.28 8.69
N ALA A 219 -15.00 -6.01 8.47
CA ALA A 219 -16.18 -5.60 7.71
C ALA A 219 -16.16 -6.13 6.26
N ALA A 220 -14.97 -6.25 5.66
CA ALA A 220 -14.79 -6.75 4.30
C ALA A 220 -15.00 -8.26 4.17
N ASP A 221 -14.95 -9.04 5.27
CA ASP A 221 -15.06 -10.49 5.22
C ASP A 221 -16.43 -10.94 4.67
N SER A 222 -16.46 -11.28 3.39
CA SER A 222 -17.66 -11.69 2.67
C SER A 222 -18.21 -13.05 3.13
N THR A 223 -17.43 -13.81 3.91
CA THR A 223 -17.86 -15.11 4.45
C THR A 223 -18.64 -14.97 5.75
N MET A 224 -18.53 -13.80 6.40
CA MET A 224 -19.19 -13.49 7.65
C MET A 224 -20.46 -12.67 7.41
N ALA A 225 -21.62 -13.32 7.48
CA ALA A 225 -22.91 -12.65 7.34
C ALA A 225 -23.06 -11.54 8.40
N GLY A 226 -23.33 -10.30 7.95
CA GLY A 226 -23.47 -9.14 8.84
C GLY A 226 -22.15 -8.52 9.30
N ALA A 227 -21.00 -8.93 8.74
CA ALA A 227 -19.70 -8.33 9.02
C ALA A 227 -19.71 -6.81 8.80
N ALA A 228 -20.12 -6.35 7.62
CA ALA A 228 -20.24 -4.93 7.30
C ALA A 228 -21.15 -4.17 8.29
N SER A 229 -22.33 -4.71 8.61
CA SER A 229 -23.23 -4.06 9.57
C SER A 229 -22.72 -3.98 10.99
N THR A 230 -21.82 -4.89 11.37
CA THR A 230 -21.25 -4.94 12.71
C THR A 230 -20.00 -4.08 12.83
N HIS A 231 -19.17 -4.03 11.78
CA HIS A 231 -17.82 -3.45 11.86
C HIS A 231 -17.63 -2.15 11.07
N CYS A 232 -18.46 -1.83 10.08
CA CYS A 232 -18.39 -0.50 9.47
C CYS A 232 -18.68 0.65 10.47
N PRO A 233 -19.62 0.54 11.43
CA PRO A 233 -19.81 1.57 12.48
C PRO A 233 -18.56 1.88 13.32
N HIS A 234 -17.52 1.06 13.19
CA HIS A 234 -16.30 1.12 13.96
C HIS A 234 -15.11 1.66 13.14
N THR A 235 -15.35 2.16 11.93
CA THR A 235 -14.29 2.73 11.09
C THR A 235 -14.16 4.25 11.23
N ASP A 236 -15.16 4.95 11.77
CA ASP A 236 -15.08 6.38 12.08
C ASP A 236 -14.48 6.63 13.48
N PRO A 237 -13.35 7.37 13.59
CA PRO A 237 -12.73 7.70 14.86
C PRO A 237 -13.60 8.61 15.74
N THR A 238 -14.63 9.24 15.18
CA THR A 238 -15.56 10.10 15.91
C THR A 238 -16.74 9.35 16.53
N ASP A 239 -17.05 8.14 16.05
CA ASP A 239 -18.17 7.32 16.56
C ASP A 239 -17.77 6.45 17.76
N MET A 240 -16.47 6.21 17.96
CA MET A 240 -15.96 5.56 19.15
C MET A 240 -15.57 6.58 20.24
N GLY A 241 -16.08 6.42 21.46
CA GLY A 241 -15.63 7.23 22.59
C GLY A 241 -14.12 7.05 22.83
N ALA A 242 -13.39 8.13 23.09
CA ALA A 242 -11.94 8.09 23.32
C ALA A 242 -11.54 7.07 24.41
N GLY A 243 -10.43 6.36 24.19
CA GLY A 243 -9.81 5.39 25.09
C GLY A 243 -10.50 4.03 25.16
N GLN A 244 -11.42 3.70 24.24
CA GLN A 244 -12.00 2.35 24.18
C GLN A 244 -11.02 1.35 23.55
N PRO A 245 -11.01 0.09 24.02
CA PRO A 245 -10.18 -0.94 23.41
C PRO A 245 -10.71 -1.31 22.02
N CYS A 246 -9.82 -1.68 21.10
CA CYS A 246 -10.23 -2.04 19.74
C CYS A 246 -11.12 -3.30 19.65
N SER A 247 -11.00 -4.21 20.61
CA SER A 247 -11.90 -5.37 20.71
C SER A 247 -13.08 -5.05 21.63
N GLN A 248 -14.12 -4.40 21.11
CA GLN A 248 -15.44 -4.36 21.77
C GLN A 248 -16.43 -5.22 21.00
#